data_AF-A0A556MXB0-F1
#
_entry.id   AF-A0A556MXB0-F1
#
_cell.length_a   1.000
_cell.length_b   1.000
_cell.length_c   1.000
_cell.angle_alpha   90.00
_cell.angle_beta   90.00
_cell.angle_gamma   90.00
#
_symmetry.space_group_name_H-M   'P 1'
#
loop_
_entity.id
_entity.type
_entity.pdbx_description
1 polymer ?
#
loop_
_entity_poly.entity_id
_entity_poly.type
_entity_poly.pdbx_seq_one_letter_code
_entity_poly.pdbx_strand_id
1 'polypeptide(L)' 'MNQVSYRISHYREKRVSLKQAVSVLARNNVEVTEDEASVILDFLYQIATAYYNLKSVETIKTLNATSNRKKVH' A
#
# COMPACT_ATOMS: atom_id res chain seq x y z
N MET A 1 2.09 -21.47 22.66
CA MET A 1 2.61 -21.33 21.29
C MET A 1 2.59 -19.86 20.91
N ASN A 2 3.75 -19.23 20.78
CA ASN A 2 3.88 -17.82 20.46
C ASN A 2 3.47 -17.56 19.01
N GLN A 3 2.32 -16.92 18.83
CA GLN A 3 1.90 -16.34 17.55
C GLN A 3 2.85 -15.16 17.26
N VAL A 4 3.94 -15.41 16.54
CA VAL A 4 4.76 -14.34 15.97
C VAL A 4 3.93 -13.70 14.86
N SER A 5 3.21 -12.64 15.23
CA SER A 5 2.53 -11.76 14.29
C SER A 5 3.60 -11.15 13.38
N TYR A 6 3.74 -11.69 12.17
CA TYR A 6 4.44 -10.99 11.11
C TYR A 6 3.67 -9.70 10.88
N ARG A 7 4.19 -8.60 11.45
CA ARG A 7 3.77 -7.24 11.10
C ARG A 7 4.07 -7.09 9.62
N ILE A 8 3.07 -7.37 8.79
CA ILE A 8 3.03 -6.91 7.40
C ILE A 8 3.37 -5.43 7.51
N SER A 9 4.53 -5.03 6.99
CA SER A 9 5.01 -3.66 7.11
C SER A 9 4.02 -2.82 6.33
N HIS A 10 3.05 -2.30 7.07
CA HIS A 10 2.00 -1.50 6.53
C HIS A 10 2.65 -0.39 5.72
N TYR A 11 2.13 -0.19 4.52
CA TYR A 11 2.34 1.01 3.75
C TYR A 11 1.82 2.19 4.61
N ARG A 12 2.67 2.70 5.52
CA ARG A 12 2.26 3.57 6.64
C ARG A 12 2.86 4.96 6.59
N GLU A 13 3.83 5.22 5.72
CA GLU A 13 4.40 6.54 5.58
C GLU A 13 4.08 7.08 4.20
N LYS A 14 3.40 8.24 4.16
CA LYS A 14 3.32 9.05 2.96
C LYS A 14 4.75 9.51 2.62
N ARG A 15 5.45 8.76 1.77
CA ARG A 15 6.86 9.02 1.40
C ARG A 15 7.01 10.12 0.35
N VAL A 16 5.91 10.57 -0.24
CA VAL A 16 5.88 11.65 -1.22
C VAL A 16 5.34 12.89 -0.53
N SER A 17 6.15 13.94 -0.49
CA SER A 17 5.72 15.26 -0.02
C SER A 17 4.81 15.94 -1.03
N LEU A 18 3.99 16.89 -0.57
CA LEU A 18 3.09 17.66 -1.44
C LEU A 18 3.87 18.38 -2.56
N LYS A 19 5.03 18.98 -2.25
CA LYS A 19 5.90 19.63 -3.23
C LYS A 19 6.40 18.68 -4.31
N GLN A 20 6.73 17.45 -3.93
CA GLN A 20 7.13 16.42 -4.90
C GLN A 20 5.95 16.02 -5.79
N ALA A 21 4.74 15.90 -5.22
CA ALA A 21 3.53 15.60 -6.00
C ALA A 21 3.24 16.70 -7.03
N VAL A 22 3.27 17.98 -6.62
CA VAL A 22 3.11 19.13 -7.52
C VAL A 22 4.16 19.11 -8.63
N SER A 23 5.44 18.89 -8.28
CA SER A 23 6.53 18.84 -9.26
C SER A 23 6.37 17.71 -10.27
N VAL A 24 5.92 16.53 -9.84
CA VAL A 24 5.68 15.39 -10.74
C VAL A 24 4.50 15.67 -11.67
N LEU A 25 3.40 16.23 -11.16
CA LEU A 25 2.23 16.57 -11.97
C LEU A 25 2.57 17.64 -13.03
N ALA A 26 3.30 18.68 -12.64
CA ALA A 26 3.75 19.74 -13.56
C ALA A 26 4.67 19.19 -14.67
N ARG A 27 5.56 18.25 -14.35
CA ARG A 27 6.41 17.56 -15.34
C ARG A 27 5.63 16.77 -16.39
N ASN A 28 4.36 16.48 -16.13
CA ASN A 28 3.45 15.79 -17.04
C ASN A 28 2.37 16.74 -17.60
N ASN A 29 2.64 18.06 -17.60
CA ASN A 29 1.72 19.10 -18.08
C ASN A 29 0.36 19.11 -17.33
N VAL A 30 0.33 18.61 -16.10
CA VAL A 30 -0.82 18.70 -15.20
C VAL A 30 -0.52 19.80 -14.19
N GLU A 31 -0.91 21.02 -14.52
CA GLU A 31 -0.82 22.15 -13.60
C GLU A 31 -1.92 22.06 -12.54
N VAL A 32 -1.52 22.12 -11.27
CA VAL A 32 -2.41 22.01 -10.12
C VAL A 32 -1.94 22.95 -9.02
N THR A 33 -2.90 23.41 -8.22
CA THR A 33 -2.65 24.08 -6.94
C THR A 33 -2.18 23.09 -5.88
N GLU A 34 -1.66 23.59 -4.76
CA GLU A 34 -1.30 22.74 -3.61
C GLU A 34 -2.53 22.00 -3.04
N ASP A 35 -3.70 22.65 -3.03
CA ASP A 35 -4.95 22.04 -2.54
C ASP A 35 -5.40 20.88 -3.45
N GLU A 36 -5.38 21.09 -4.77
CA GLU A 36 -5.70 20.03 -5.73
C GLU A 36 -4.69 18.87 -5.66
N ALA A 37 -3.40 19.19 -5.55
CA ALA A 37 -2.35 18.19 -5.40
C ALA A 37 -2.51 17.37 -4.11
N SER A 38 -2.99 17.98 -3.03
CA SER A 38 -3.26 17.31 -1.76
C SER A 38 -4.37 16.26 -1.91
N VAL A 39 -5.49 16.63 -2.56
CA VAL A 39 -6.61 15.71 -2.83
C VAL A 39 -6.17 14.56 -3.72
N ILE A 40 -5.42 14.83 -4.79
CA ILE A 40 -4.92 13.80 -5.71
C ILE A 40 -3.98 12.85 -4.98
N LEU A 41 -3.03 13.37 -4.21
CA LEU A 41 -2.07 12.57 -3.47
C LEU A 41 -2.76 11.68 -2.44
N ASP A 42 -3.76 12.20 -1.73
CA ASP A 42 -4.55 11.44 -0.77
C ASP A 42 -5.35 10.32 -1.42
N PHE A 43 -5.96 10.59 -2.58
CA PHE A 43 -6.67 9.59 -3.36
C PHE A 43 -5.74 8.45 -3.82
N LEU A 44 -4.56 8.79 -4.36
CA LEU A 44 -3.56 7.80 -4.77
C LEU A 44 -3.09 6.95 -3.59
N TYR A 45 -2.94 7.55 -2.41
CA TYR A 45 -2.60 6.82 -1.21
C TYR A 45 -3.69 5.83 -0.79
N GLN A 46 -4.96 6.21 -0.87
CA GLN A 46 -6.07 5.31 -0.58
C GLN A 46 -6.10 4.11 -1.54
N ILE A 47 -5.90 4.32 -2.84
CA ILE A 47 -5.81 3.24 -3.84
C ILE A 47 -4.64 2.31 -3.52
N ALA A 48 -3.46 2.87 -3.26
CA ALA A 48 -2.28 2.08 -2.92
C ALA A 48 -2.54 1.21 -1.68
N THR A 49 -3.06 1.79 -0.60
CA THR A 49 -3.39 1.06 0.63
C THR A 49 -4.41 -0.05 0.37
N ALA A 50 -5.46 0.22 -0.40
CA ALA A 50 -6.46 -0.79 -0.76
C ALA A 50 -5.81 -1.96 -1.52
N TYR A 51 -4.96 -1.67 -2.51
CA TYR A 51 -4.25 -2.70 -3.28
C TYR A 51 -3.30 -3.55 -2.43
N TYR A 52 -2.51 -2.92 -1.54
CA TYR A 52 -1.63 -3.64 -0.64
C TYR A 52 -2.39 -4.53 0.34
N ASN A 53 -3.54 -4.09 0.82
CA ASN A 53 -4.40 -4.88 1.72
C ASN A 53 -4.99 -6.10 1.00
N LEU A 54 -5.35 -5.99 -0.29
CA LEU A 54 -5.80 -7.14 -1.07
C LEU A 54 -4.68 -8.17 -1.26
N LYS A 55 -3.48 -7.71 -1.64
CA LYS A 55 -2.32 -8.59 -1.85
C LYS A 55 -1.86 -9.28 -0.56
N SER A 56 -1.95 -8.58 0.58
CA SER A 56 -1.61 -9.18 1.88
C SER A 56 -2.59 -10.28 2.26
N VAL A 57 -3.89 -10.10 2.01
CA VAL A 57 -4.92 -11.13 2.22
C VAL A 57 -4.70 -12.36 1.33
N GLU A 58 -4.36 -12.19 0.06
CA GLU A 58 -4.04 -13.30 -0.84
C GLU A 58 -2.75 -14.04 -0.42
N THR A 59 -1.74 -13.30 0.03
CA THR A 59 -0.50 -13.89 0.55
C THR A 59 -0.76 -14.71 1.81
N ILE A 60 -1.61 -14.23 2.73
CA ILE A 60 -2.01 -15.01 3.92
C ILE A 60 -2.79 -16.26 3.53
N LYS A 61 -3.71 -16.18 2.56
CA LYS A 61 -4.48 -17.34 2.08
C LYS A 61 -3.56 -18.43 1.50
N THR A 62 -2.56 -18.05 0.71
CA THR A 62 -1.62 -19.01 0.08
C THR A 62 -0.66 -19.64 1.10
N LEU A 63 -0.19 -18.89 2.10
CA LEU A 63 0.61 -19.41 3.21
C LEU A 63 -0.18 -20.39 4.10
N ASN A 64 -1.45 -20.09 4.38
CA ASN A 64 -2.31 -20.99 5.16
C ASN A 64 -2.63 -22.28 4.41
N ALA A 65 -2.83 -22.22 3.09
CA ALA A 65 -3.09 -23.41 2.26
C ALA A 65 -1.89 -24.36 2.17
N THR A 66 -0.66 -23.83 2.18
CA THR A 66 0.57 -24.64 2.10
C THR A 66 0.99 -25.22 3.46
N SER A 67 0.72 -24.51 4.57
CA SER A 67 0.95 -25.01 5.94
C SER A 67 0.08 -26.23 6.27
N ASN A 68 -1.15 -26.28 5.77
CA ASN A 68 -2.06 -27.41 5.96
C ASN A 68 -1.66 -28.68 5.19
N ARG A 69 -0.79 -28.59 4.16
CA ARG A 69 -0.29 -29.77 3.43
C ARG A 69 0.83 -30.52 4.15
N LYS A 70 1.55 -29.88 5.08
CA LYS A 70 2.68 -30.50 5.81
C LYS A 70 2.29 -31.25 7.09
N LYS A 71 1.01 -31.23 7.50
CA LYS A 71 0.52 -31.92 8.70
C LYS A 71 -0.06 -33.33 8.44
N VAL A 72 0.09 -33.86 7.22
CA VAL A 72 -0.45 -35.16 6.81
C VAL A 72 0.69 -36.13 6.49
N HIS A 73 1.61 -36.35 7.43
CA HIS A 73 2.48 -37.53 7.50
C HIS A 73 3.04 -37.66 8.92
#